data_AF-A0A661ZFW5-F1
#
_entry.id   AF-A0A661ZFW5-F1
#
_cell.length_a   1.000
_cell.length_b   1.000
_cell.length_c   1.000
_cell.angle_alpha   90.00
_cell.angle_beta   90.00
_cell.angle_gamma   90.00
#
_symmetry.space_group_name_H-M   'P 1'
#
loop_
_entity.id
_entity.type
_entity.pdbx_description
1 polymer ?
#
loop_
_entity_poly.entity_id
_entity_poly.type
_entity_poly.pdbx_seq_one_letter_code
_entity_poly.pdbx_strand_id
1 'polypeptide(L)' 'MQDSYIFQRFQLLPDVMQQQISDYIEFLSNKYHTSMEQKPNETKKKKSNFGSAKGLIIMSEDFDDPIDEFKPYL' A
#
# COMPACT_ATOMS: atom_id res chain seq x y z
N MET A 1 34.54 0.41 4.91
CA MET A 1 35.37 -0.50 5.75
C MET A 1 34.65 -1.81 6.11
N GLN A 2 33.32 -1.88 6.13
CA GLN A 2 32.58 -3.13 6.40
C GLN A 2 32.32 -3.99 5.15
N ASP A 3 32.41 -3.41 3.95
CA ASP A 3 32.08 -4.09 2.68
C ASP A 3 32.99 -5.30 2.41
N SER A 4 34.29 -5.17 2.72
CA SER A 4 35.29 -6.23 2.56
C SER A 4 35.03 -7.42 3.49
N TYR A 5 34.66 -7.16 4.74
CA TYR A 5 34.40 -8.20 5.74
C TYR A 5 33.17 -9.03 5.38
N ILE A 6 32.10 -8.38 4.93
CA ILE A 6 30.85 -9.05 4.53
C ILE A 6 31.08 -9.92 3.30
N PHE A 7 31.81 -9.41 2.30
CA PHE A 7 32.12 -10.16 1.08
C PHE A 7 32.95 -11.42 1.37
N GLN A 8 33.96 -11.33 2.25
CA GLN A 8 34.77 -12.48 2.62
C GLN A 8 33.94 -13.56 3.34
N ARG A 9 33.00 -13.17 4.20
CA ARG A 9 32.09 -14.09 4.89
C ARG A 9 31.10 -14.74 3.92
N PHE A 10 30.65 -13.98 2.91
CA PHE A 10 29.77 -14.48 1.85
C PHE A 10 30.44 -15.59 1.02
N GLN A 11 31.71 -15.43 0.64
CA GLN A 11 32.46 -16.41 -0.14
C GLN A 11 32.74 -17.73 0.60
N LEU A 12 32.75 -17.72 1.95
CA LEU A 12 32.99 -18.91 2.78
C LEU A 12 31.73 -19.77 2.99
N LEU A 13 30.56 -19.30 2.57
CA LEU A 13 29.29 -19.97 2.78
C LEU A 13 28.98 -20.95 1.63
N PRO A 14 28.33 -22.10 1.92
CA PRO A 14 27.82 -23.00 0.89
C PRO A 14 26.75 -22.33 0.02
N ASP A 15 26.61 -22.77 -1.23
CA ASP A 15 25.68 -22.21 -2.21
C ASP A 15 24.24 -22.04 -1.69
N VAL A 16 23.75 -23.01 -0.91
CA VAL A 16 22.40 -22.97 -0.32
C VAL A 16 22.21 -21.76 0.61
N MET A 17 23.23 -21.40 1.37
CA MET A 17 23.17 -20.22 2.26
C MET A 17 23.35 -18.91 1.49
N GLN A 18 24.12 -18.92 0.40
CA GLN A 18 24.24 -17.75 -0.48
C GLN A 18 22.89 -17.38 -1.10
N GLN A 19 22.12 -18.38 -1.52
CA GLN A 19 20.75 -18.18 -2.02
C GLN A 19 19.84 -17.56 -0.93
N GLN A 20 19.86 -18.09 0.29
CA GLN A 20 19.07 -17.52 1.40
C GLN A 20 19.43 -16.06 1.71
N ILE A 21 20.72 -15.71 1.60
CA ILE A 21 21.17 -14.32 1.80
C ILE A 21 20.67 -13.44 0.64
N SER A 22 20.70 -13.93 -0.60
CA SER A 22 20.14 -13.22 -1.75
C SER A 22 18.65 -12.95 -1.57
N ASP A 23 17.88 -13.97 -1.18
CA ASP A 23 16.44 -13.85 -0.89
C ASP A 23 16.19 -12.83 0.23
N TYR A 24 17.04 -12.81 1.25
CA TYR A 24 16.93 -11.86 2.34
C TYR A 24 17.26 -10.42 1.90
N ILE A 25 18.27 -10.23 1.05
CA ILE A 25 18.59 -8.93 0.47
C ILE A 25 17.42 -8.44 -0.40
N GLU A 26 16.81 -9.32 -1.20
CA GLU A 26 15.63 -8.99 -2.00
C GLU A 26 14.44 -8.64 -1.10
N PHE A 27 14.19 -9.42 -0.05
CA PHE A 27 13.16 -9.14 0.95
C PHE A 27 13.35 -7.78 1.61
N LEU A 28 14.57 -7.47 2.07
CA LEU A 28 14.89 -6.17 2.67
C LEU A 28 14.70 -5.04 1.65
N SER A 29 15.20 -5.23 0.43
CA SER A 29 15.06 -4.25 -0.65
C SER A 29 13.58 -3.97 -0.91
N ASN A 30 12.73 -4.98 -1.07
CA ASN A 30 11.29 -4.82 -1.27
C ASN A 30 10.58 -4.18 -0.07
N LYS A 31 10.94 -4.60 1.16
CA LYS A 31 10.36 -4.06 2.40
C LYS A 31 10.65 -2.57 2.54
N TYR A 32 11.86 -2.13 2.20
CA TYR A 32 12.30 -0.75 2.41
C TYR A 32 12.15 0.14 1.16
N HIS A 33 12.18 -0.38 -0.08
CA HIS A 33 11.79 0.38 -1.29
C HIS A 33 10.34 0.87 -1.18
N THR A 34 9.45 0.03 -0.66
CA THR A 34 8.05 0.41 -0.40
C THR A 34 7.94 1.55 0.62
N SER A 35 8.97 1.79 1.45
CA SER A 35 9.01 2.86 2.45
C SER A 35 9.79 4.11 2.04
N MET A 36 10.74 3.99 1.10
CA MET A 36 11.65 5.08 0.73
C MET A 36 11.27 5.80 -0.58
N GLU A 37 10.55 5.13 -1.50
CA GLU A 37 10.06 5.75 -2.75
C GLU A 37 8.63 6.29 -2.65
N GLN A 38 8.03 6.29 -1.46
CA GLN A 38 6.82 7.08 -1.24
C GLN A 38 7.23 8.55 -1.23
N LYS A 39 7.22 9.17 -2.41
CA LYS A 39 7.06 10.62 -2.55
C LYS A 39 5.99 11.06 -1.53
N PRO A 40 6.17 12.16 -0.79
CA PRO A 40 5.21 12.62 0.22
C PRO A 40 3.77 12.84 -0.28
N ASN A 41 3.55 12.79 -1.61
CA ASN A 41 2.27 13.04 -2.26
C ASN A 41 1.49 11.79 -2.69
N GLU A 42 2.03 10.58 -2.52
CA GLU A 42 1.25 9.36 -2.68
C GLU A 42 1.09 8.70 -1.33
N THR A 43 0.41 9.42 -0.42
CA THR A 43 -0.36 8.74 0.61
C THR A 43 -1.17 7.68 -0.13
N LYS A 44 -0.82 6.40 0.05
CA LYS A 44 -1.59 5.27 -0.47
C LYS A 44 -3.03 5.57 -0.08
N LYS A 45 -3.84 6.06 -1.03
CA LYS A 45 -5.21 6.49 -0.77
C LYS A 45 -5.82 5.28 -0.09
N LYS A 46 -6.15 5.40 1.20
CA LYS A 46 -6.70 4.28 1.97
C LYS A 46 -7.86 3.78 1.11
N LYS A 47 -7.72 2.57 0.56
CA LYS A 47 -8.75 2.01 -0.31
C LYS A 47 -10.03 2.05 0.52
N SER A 48 -11.04 2.74 0.00
CA SER A 48 -12.34 2.77 0.65
C SER A 48 -12.87 1.35 0.65
N ASN A 49 -12.90 0.72 1.82
CA ASN A 49 -13.43 -0.62 1.98
C ASN A 49 -14.96 -0.57 2.05
N PHE A 50 -15.62 -1.70 1.76
CA PHE A 50 -17.07 -1.80 1.91
C PHE A 50 -17.51 -1.37 3.32
N GLY A 51 -18.51 -0.49 3.39
CA GLY A 51 -19.01 0.04 4.66
C GLY A 51 -18.17 1.15 5.30
N SER A 52 -17.11 1.64 4.66
CA SER A 52 -16.28 2.75 5.16
C SER A 52 -17.06 4.03 5.48
N ALA A 53 -18.19 4.24 4.82
CA ALA A 53 -19.07 5.39 5.02
C ALA A 53 -20.35 5.07 5.82
N LYS A 54 -20.45 3.88 6.42
CA LYS A 54 -21.66 3.48 7.15
C LYS A 54 -21.88 4.40 8.35
N GLY A 55 -23.04 5.06 8.38
CA GLY A 55 -23.41 6.00 9.45
C GLY A 55 -22.85 7.41 9.31
N LEU A 56 -22.06 7.69 8.26
CA LEU A 56 -21.62 9.07 7.97
C LEU A 56 -22.66 9.87 7.19
N ILE A 57 -23.55 9.18 6.46
CA ILE A 57 -24.58 9.79 5.64
C ILE A 57 -25.93 9.54 6.33
N ILE A 58 -26.65 10.63 6.60
CA ILE A 58 -28.02 10.61 7.10
C ILE A 58 -28.91 11.03 5.94
N MET A 59 -29.84 10.16 5.57
CA MET A 59 -30.83 10.43 4.51
C MET A 59 -32.06 11.06 5.16
N SER A 60 -32.60 12.09 4.53
CA SER A 60 -33.85 12.71 4.94
C SER A 60 -35.04 11.85 4.52
N GLU A 61 -36.18 12.00 5.21
CA GLU A 61 -37.39 11.21 4.94
C GLU A 61 -38.02 11.51 3.57
N ASP A 62 -37.73 12.68 3.00
CA ASP A 62 -38.20 13.19 1.71
C ASP A 62 -37.21 12.91 0.56
N PHE A 63 -36.19 12.06 0.76
CA PHE A 63 -35.17 11.81 -0.27
C PHE A 63 -35.74 11.23 -1.58
N ASP A 64 -36.77 10.38 -1.46
CA ASP A 64 -37.42 9.76 -2.61
C ASP A 64 -38.53 10.65 -3.21
N ASP A 65 -38.82 11.81 -2.61
CA ASP A 65 -39.88 12.69 -3.09
C ASP A 65 -39.47 13.35 -4.42
N PRO A 66 -40.44 13.54 -5.34
CA PRO A 66 -40.17 14.17 -6.63
C PRO A 66 -39.76 15.62 -6.43
N ILE A 67 -38.58 15.97 -6.93
CA ILE A 67 -38.12 17.36 -6.93
C ILE A 67 -38.96 18.16 -7.92
N ASP A 68 -39.65 19.19 -7.45
CA ASP A 68 -40.56 20.01 -8.25
C ASP A 68 -39.91 20.59 -9.53
N GLU A 69 -38.63 20.93 -9.44
CA GLU A 69 -37.83 21.46 -10.55
C GLU A 69 -37.57 20.42 -11.67
N PHE A 70 -37.66 19.13 -11.36
CA PHE A 70 -37.46 18.04 -12.31
C PHE A 70 -38.76 17.52 -12.93
N LYS A 71 -39.94 17.97 -12.46
CA LYS A 71 -41.25 17.60 -13.03
C LYS A 71 -41.36 17.78 -14.56
N PRO A 72 -40.75 18.80 -15.20
CA PRO A 72 -40.79 18.93 -16.65
C PRO A 72 -39.99 17.87 -17.43
N TYR A 73 -39.18 17.05 -16.75
CA TYR A 73 -38.23 16.09 -17.33
C TYR A 73 -38.52 14.62 -16.98
N LEU A 74 -39.53 14.35 -16.14
CA LEU A 74 -40.09 13.01 -15.89
C LEU A 74 -41.30 12.74 -16.79
#